data_AF-A0A914PS10-F1
#
_entry.id   AF-A0A914PS10-F1
#
_cell.length_a   1.000
_cell.length_b   1.000
_cell.length_c   1.000
_cell.angle_alpha   90.00
_cell.angle_beta   90.00
_cell.angle_gamma   90.00
#
_symmetry.space_group_name_H-M   'P 1'
#
loop_
_entity.id
_entity.type
_entity.pdbx_description
1 polymer ?
#
loop_
_entity_poly.entity_id
_entity_poly.type
_entity_poly.pdbx_seq_one_letter_code
_entity_poly.pdbx_strand_id
1 'polypeptide(L)'
;MIKNLYEPEAHYLPLAIRDIPPLNDKEYVEQYYGDHQVQPYCLPPVRHTQKRVVYWVVEYEPLLDSSDMTFDDWIRIAKDIRKSYHEYDGFVVLHGTDTLAYTASALSFMMENLGKPVVLTGAQIPVAEVRSDGRENLIGALIVAANFDIPEVTVYFNNKLLRGNRCTKLDNSGLAAFDSPNMNPLASMDISINIKYESIFRSGNISHFRVQDNLCRNVSILRIFPSISIECVSFTFLY
;
A
#
# COMPACT_ATOMS: atom_id res chain seq x y z
N MET A 1 -30.98 -13.02 -0.26
CA MET A 1 -29.94 -11.98 -0.10
C MET A 1 -28.96 -12.46 0.96
N ILE A 2 -27.72 -12.75 0.58
CA ILE A 2 -26.69 -13.25 1.48
C ILE A 2 -26.07 -12.03 2.19
N LYS A 3 -26.27 -11.92 3.49
CA LYS A 3 -25.94 -10.75 4.33
C LYS A 3 -24.49 -10.69 4.82
N ASN A 4 -23.55 -11.37 4.16
CA ASN A 4 -22.21 -11.66 4.69
C ASN A 4 -21.05 -11.35 3.71
N LEU A 5 -21.24 -10.54 2.67
CA LEU A 5 -20.10 -10.08 1.86
C LEU A 5 -19.63 -8.72 2.39
N TYR A 6 -18.32 -8.57 2.53
CA TYR A 6 -17.71 -7.25 2.76
C TYR A 6 -17.74 -6.47 1.45
N GLU A 7 -18.15 -5.21 1.53
CA GLU A 7 -18.14 -4.25 0.42
C GLU A 7 -17.42 -2.96 0.86
N PRO A 8 -16.87 -2.18 -0.08
CA PRO A 8 -16.27 -0.89 0.26
C PRO A 8 -17.29 0.04 0.92
N GLU A 9 -16.97 0.52 2.13
CA GLU A 9 -17.85 1.39 2.93
C GLU A 9 -17.24 2.79 3.06
N ALA A 10 -17.88 3.78 2.46
CA ALA A 10 -17.44 5.17 2.53
C ALA A 10 -17.46 5.70 3.97
N HIS A 11 -16.48 6.51 4.32
CA HIS A 11 -16.28 7.16 5.63
C HIS A 11 -16.03 6.23 6.82
N TYR A 12 -16.10 4.91 6.63
CA TYR A 12 -15.87 3.92 7.69
C TYR A 12 -14.52 4.12 8.36
N LEU A 13 -13.44 4.20 7.56
CA LEU A 13 -12.08 4.24 8.07
C LEU A 13 -11.76 5.57 8.81
N PRO A 14 -11.99 6.76 8.24
CA PRO A 14 -11.72 8.01 8.95
C PRO A 14 -12.48 8.14 10.27
N LEU A 15 -13.71 7.62 10.34
CA LEU A 15 -14.52 7.60 11.56
C LEU A 15 -13.94 6.60 12.58
N ALA A 16 -13.67 5.37 12.16
CA ALA A 16 -13.16 4.32 13.04
C ALA A 16 -11.79 4.68 13.65
N ILE A 17 -10.86 5.19 12.85
CA ILE A 17 -9.48 5.48 13.31
C ILE A 17 -9.48 6.51 14.44
N ARG A 18 -10.39 7.50 14.44
CA ARG A 18 -10.40 8.54 15.47
C ARG A 18 -10.49 7.93 16.87
N ASP A 19 -11.24 6.85 17.02
CA ASP A 19 -11.52 6.21 18.29
C ASP A 19 -10.64 4.98 18.59
N ILE A 20 -9.66 4.66 17.72
CA ILE A 20 -8.72 3.54 17.91
C ILE A 20 -7.40 4.07 18.47
N PRO A 21 -7.10 3.92 19.78
CA PRO A 21 -5.94 4.56 20.40
C PRO A 21 -4.59 4.18 19.77
N PRO A 22 -4.34 2.92 19.34
CA PRO A 22 -3.10 2.58 18.64
C PRO A 22 -2.87 3.33 17.32
N LEU A 23 -3.93 3.85 16.69
CA LEU A 23 -3.87 4.59 15.43
C LEU A 23 -4.03 6.10 15.62
N ASN A 24 -4.52 6.56 16.78
CA ASN A 24 -4.77 7.97 17.03
C ASN A 24 -4.58 8.36 18.50
N ASP A 25 -3.48 9.07 18.77
CA ASP A 25 -3.22 9.78 20.02
C ASP A 25 -3.98 11.12 20.01
N LYS A 26 -5.21 11.08 20.53
CA LYS A 26 -6.11 12.24 20.59
C LYS A 26 -5.54 13.40 21.40
N GLU A 27 -4.84 13.12 22.50
CA GLU A 27 -4.28 14.15 23.37
C GLU A 27 -3.21 14.94 22.61
N TYR A 28 -2.35 14.26 21.87
CA TYR A 28 -1.36 14.91 21.01
C TYR A 28 -2.02 15.72 19.89
N VAL A 29 -3.03 15.17 19.20
CA VAL A 29 -3.73 15.89 18.13
C VAL A 29 -4.41 17.15 18.66
N GLU A 30 -5.13 17.07 19.78
CA GLU A 30 -5.80 18.22 20.39
C GLU A 30 -4.79 19.29 20.82
N GLN A 31 -3.69 18.88 21.47
CA GLN A 31 -2.67 19.80 21.98
C GLN A 31 -1.97 20.59 20.86
N TYR A 32 -1.61 19.95 19.75
CA TYR A 32 -0.78 20.56 18.70
C TYR A 32 -1.55 20.99 17.46
N TYR A 33 -2.73 20.42 17.23
CA TYR A 33 -3.54 20.63 16.03
C TYR A 33 -5.01 20.97 16.32
N GLY A 34 -5.41 21.18 17.58
CA GLY A 34 -6.80 21.46 17.97
C GLY A 34 -7.45 22.61 17.18
N ASP A 35 -6.69 23.68 16.91
CA ASP A 35 -7.16 24.85 16.18
C ASP A 35 -7.19 24.69 14.64
N HIS A 36 -6.73 23.57 14.10
CA HIS A 36 -6.69 23.35 12.65
C HIS A 36 -8.07 22.97 12.10
N GLN A 37 -8.43 23.53 10.94
CA GLN A 37 -9.70 23.22 10.27
C GLN A 37 -9.82 21.72 9.92
N VAL A 38 -8.70 21.09 9.55
CA VAL A 38 -8.62 19.65 9.28
C VAL A 38 -7.54 19.06 10.19
N GLN A 39 -7.97 18.33 11.20
CA GLN A 39 -7.07 17.72 12.18
C GLN A 39 -6.40 16.47 11.58
N PRO A 40 -5.08 16.30 11.71
CA PRO A 40 -4.42 15.05 11.35
C PRO A 40 -4.77 13.93 12.32
N TYR A 41 -4.24 12.76 12.04
CA TYR A 41 -4.12 11.66 12.98
C TYR A 41 -2.67 11.56 13.44
N CYS A 42 -2.44 10.98 14.61
CA CYS A 42 -1.09 10.74 15.09
C CYS A 42 -0.98 9.37 15.73
N LEU A 43 0.02 8.57 15.34
CA LEU A 43 0.35 7.38 16.12
C LEU A 43 0.86 7.79 17.50
N PRO A 44 0.59 6.99 18.57
CA PRO A 44 1.30 7.11 19.83
C PRO A 44 2.82 7.00 19.65
N PRO A 45 3.63 7.39 20.66
CA PRO A 45 5.08 7.28 20.57
C PRO A 45 5.53 5.84 20.30
N VAL A 46 6.23 5.64 19.18
CA VAL A 46 6.80 4.33 18.84
C VAL A 46 8.16 4.22 19.50
N ARG A 47 8.34 3.19 20.35
CA ARG A 47 9.62 2.92 21.01
C ARG A 47 10.73 2.84 19.96
N HIS A 48 11.90 3.41 20.28
CA HIS A 48 13.08 3.44 19.41
C HIS A 48 12.99 4.35 18.17
N THR A 49 11.88 5.05 17.95
CA THR A 49 11.81 6.17 17.00
C THR A 49 11.91 7.49 17.75
N GLN A 50 12.54 8.50 17.14
CA GLN A 50 12.69 9.84 17.74
C GLN A 50 11.59 10.82 17.28
N LYS A 51 10.74 10.42 16.34
CA LYS A 51 9.77 11.29 15.68
C LYS A 51 8.34 10.81 15.93
N ARG A 52 7.39 11.75 15.97
CA ARG A 52 5.96 11.43 15.96
C ARG A 52 5.52 11.20 14.52
N VAL A 53 4.73 10.14 14.30
CA VAL A 53 4.13 9.86 12.99
C VAL A 53 2.77 10.54 12.93
N VAL A 54 2.72 11.67 12.24
CA VAL A 54 1.50 12.45 11.98
C VAL A 54 1.09 12.16 10.53
N TYR A 55 -0.18 11.87 10.30
CA TYR A 55 -0.68 11.48 8.99
C TYR A 55 -2.07 12.06 8.70
N TRP A 56 -2.35 12.26 7.41
CA TRP A 56 -3.66 12.67 6.91
C TRP A 56 -4.25 11.52 6.10
N VAL A 57 -5.56 11.37 6.15
CA VAL A 57 -6.29 10.36 5.38
C VAL A 57 -7.02 11.07 4.24
N VAL A 58 -6.70 10.66 3.02
CA VAL A 58 -7.46 11.03 1.82
C VAL A 58 -8.24 9.80 1.40
N GLU A 59 -9.56 9.92 1.41
CA GLU A 59 -10.46 8.85 0.99
C GLU A 59 -10.90 9.09 -0.46
N TYR A 60 -10.85 8.04 -1.28
CA TYR A 60 -11.31 8.11 -2.65
C TYR A 60 -12.82 7.91 -2.74
N GLU A 61 -13.43 8.71 -3.61
CA GLU A 61 -14.81 8.53 -4.04
C GLU A 61 -14.83 8.15 -5.53
N PRO A 62 -15.49 7.04 -5.91
CA PRO A 62 -15.94 5.96 -5.02
C PRO A 62 -14.77 5.15 -4.46
N LEU A 63 -14.99 4.44 -3.35
CA LEU A 63 -14.12 3.34 -2.94
C LEU A 63 -14.35 2.14 -3.86
N LEU A 64 -13.29 1.36 -4.11
CA LEU A 64 -13.31 0.25 -5.05
C LEU A 64 -12.93 -1.06 -4.36
N ASP A 65 -13.58 -2.15 -4.78
CA ASP A 65 -12.99 -3.48 -4.65
C ASP A 65 -11.77 -3.53 -5.58
N SER A 66 -10.66 -4.07 -5.10
CA SER A 66 -9.43 -4.16 -5.89
C SER A 66 -9.61 -4.97 -7.18
N SER A 67 -10.58 -5.89 -7.24
CA SER A 67 -10.91 -6.67 -8.43
C SER A 67 -11.46 -5.81 -9.57
N ASP A 68 -12.03 -4.64 -9.27
CA ASP A 68 -12.59 -3.70 -10.24
C ASP A 68 -11.58 -2.60 -10.65
N MET A 69 -10.38 -2.59 -10.08
CA MET A 69 -9.37 -1.58 -10.39
C MET A 69 -8.75 -1.75 -11.77
N THR A 70 -8.48 -0.61 -12.40
CA THR A 70 -7.97 -0.49 -13.77
C THR A 70 -6.69 0.34 -13.83
N PHE A 71 -6.14 0.51 -15.05
CA PHE A 71 -5.02 1.42 -15.31
C PHE A 71 -5.30 2.85 -14.84
N ASP A 72 -6.55 3.33 -14.96
CA ASP A 72 -6.92 4.70 -14.58
C ASP A 72 -6.80 4.91 -13.07
N ASP A 73 -7.09 3.89 -12.28
CA ASP A 73 -6.98 3.94 -10.82
C ASP A 73 -5.51 3.99 -10.38
N TRP A 74 -4.64 3.21 -11.03
CA TRP A 74 -3.19 3.31 -10.82
C TRP A 74 -2.65 4.70 -11.19
N ILE A 75 -3.10 5.25 -12.32
CA ILE A 75 -2.75 6.60 -12.77
C ILE A 75 -3.22 7.66 -11.75
N ARG A 76 -4.43 7.52 -11.22
CA ARG A 76 -4.98 8.40 -10.17
C ARG A 76 -4.09 8.38 -8.92
N ILE A 77 -3.78 7.20 -8.39
CA ILE A 77 -2.90 7.03 -7.22
C ILE A 77 -1.55 7.70 -7.44
N ALA A 78 -0.89 7.41 -8.56
CA ALA A 78 0.42 7.97 -8.86
C ALA A 78 0.38 9.51 -9.00
N LYS A 79 -0.66 10.06 -9.64
CA LYS A 79 -0.84 11.51 -9.80
C LYS A 79 -1.09 12.23 -8.49
N ASP A 80 -1.88 11.63 -7.60
CA ASP A 80 -2.16 12.20 -6.27
C ASP A 80 -0.90 12.22 -5.41
N ILE A 81 -0.14 11.12 -5.39
CA ILE A 81 1.16 11.07 -4.71
C ILE A 81 2.11 12.14 -5.28
N ARG A 82 2.17 12.30 -6.61
CA ARG A 82 2.97 13.36 -7.24
C ARG A 82 2.53 14.75 -6.82
N LYS A 83 1.22 15.01 -6.74
CA LYS A 83 0.68 16.31 -6.35
C LYS A 83 1.13 16.68 -4.92
N SER A 84 1.12 15.71 -4.01
CA SER A 84 1.47 15.91 -2.60
C SER A 84 2.92 15.56 -2.27
N TYR A 85 3.75 15.31 -3.28
CA TYR A 85 5.08 14.72 -3.10
C TYR A 85 6.02 15.56 -2.25
N HIS A 86 5.88 16.89 -2.28
CA HIS A 86 6.73 17.80 -1.50
C HIS A 86 6.19 18.08 -0.09
N GLU A 87 4.94 17.72 0.20
CA GLU A 87 4.26 18.02 1.46
C GLU A 87 4.44 16.92 2.51
N TYR A 88 4.73 15.68 2.09
CA TYR A 88 4.81 14.51 2.98
C TYR A 88 6.13 13.76 2.84
N ASP A 89 6.61 13.15 3.93
CA ASP A 89 7.86 12.36 3.94
C ASP A 89 7.72 10.98 3.30
N GLY A 90 6.51 10.43 3.27
CA GLY A 90 6.19 9.11 2.72
C GLY A 90 4.69 8.92 2.52
N PHE A 91 4.31 7.84 1.86
CA PHE A 91 2.94 7.56 1.47
C PHE A 91 2.53 6.15 1.88
N VAL A 92 1.31 6.01 2.40
CA VAL A 92 0.66 4.71 2.62
C VAL A 92 -0.57 4.65 1.73
N VAL A 93 -0.71 3.57 0.97
CA VAL A 93 -1.86 3.32 0.10
C VAL A 93 -2.60 2.09 0.62
N LEU A 94 -3.81 2.32 1.13
CA LEU A 94 -4.71 1.24 1.51
C LEU A 94 -5.35 0.65 0.26
N HIS A 95 -5.33 -0.68 0.17
CA HIS A 95 -5.73 -1.38 -1.05
C HIS A 95 -6.36 -2.74 -0.72
N GLY A 96 -7.38 -3.14 -1.49
CA GLY A 96 -7.93 -4.49 -1.41
C GLY A 96 -6.90 -5.55 -1.82
N THR A 97 -6.95 -6.76 -1.25
CA THR A 97 -5.84 -7.71 -1.38
C THR A 97 -5.79 -8.42 -2.73
N ASP A 98 -6.86 -8.50 -3.50
CA ASP A 98 -6.93 -9.35 -4.70
C ASP A 98 -5.99 -8.89 -5.82
N THR A 99 -5.87 -7.57 -6.03
CA THR A 99 -4.99 -7.01 -7.06
C THR A 99 -3.85 -6.14 -6.50
N LEU A 100 -3.64 -6.13 -5.18
CA LEU A 100 -2.61 -5.31 -4.52
C LEU A 100 -1.22 -5.49 -5.15
N ALA A 101 -0.81 -6.73 -5.44
CA ALA A 101 0.49 -7.01 -6.06
C ALA A 101 0.62 -6.45 -7.49
N TYR A 102 -0.49 -6.41 -8.25
CA TYR A 102 -0.53 -5.78 -9.57
C TYR A 102 -0.36 -4.27 -9.46
N THR A 103 -1.11 -3.63 -8.55
CA THR A 103 -1.00 -2.19 -8.29
C THR A 103 0.39 -1.81 -7.79
N ALA A 104 0.96 -2.56 -6.84
CA ALA A 104 2.32 -2.33 -6.34
C ALA A 104 3.36 -2.41 -7.47
N SER A 105 3.21 -3.38 -8.37
CA SER A 105 4.08 -3.54 -9.54
C SER A 105 3.91 -2.39 -10.54
N ALA A 106 2.67 -2.02 -10.88
CA ALA A 106 2.37 -0.92 -11.79
C ALA A 106 2.95 0.40 -11.26
N LEU A 107 2.67 0.76 -10.01
CA LEU A 107 3.19 1.98 -9.39
C LEU A 107 4.73 1.97 -9.34
N SER A 108 5.37 0.82 -9.11
CA SER A 108 6.82 0.71 -9.13
C SER A 108 7.44 1.08 -10.48
N PHE A 109 6.76 0.85 -11.60
CA PHE A 109 7.21 1.27 -12.94
C PHE A 109 6.80 2.70 -13.26
N MET A 110 5.63 3.14 -12.78
CA MET A 110 5.11 4.49 -13.01
C MET A 110 5.92 5.56 -12.28
N MET A 111 6.39 5.25 -11.07
CA MET A 111 7.07 6.18 -10.16
C MET A 111 8.57 6.23 -10.43
N GLU A 112 8.95 6.90 -11.52
CA GLU A 112 10.34 7.06 -11.92
C GLU A 112 11.08 8.03 -10.98
N ASN A 113 12.29 7.65 -10.56
CA ASN A 113 13.12 8.43 -9.63
C ASN A 113 12.41 8.71 -8.30
N LEU A 114 11.67 7.73 -7.81
CA LEU A 114 11.10 7.74 -6.48
C LEU A 114 12.23 7.89 -5.44
N GLY A 115 12.01 8.78 -4.49
CA GLY A 115 12.96 9.15 -3.43
C GLY A 115 12.32 9.13 -2.04
N LYS A 116 11.09 8.65 -1.93
CA LYS A 116 10.30 8.56 -0.70
C LYS A 116 9.61 7.20 -0.64
N PRO A 117 9.37 6.63 0.54
CA PRO A 117 8.66 5.37 0.67
C PRO A 117 7.20 5.50 0.23
N VAL A 118 6.76 4.53 -0.58
CA VAL A 118 5.34 4.33 -0.93
C VAL A 118 4.98 2.91 -0.50
N VAL A 119 4.22 2.78 0.57
CA VAL A 119 3.90 1.49 1.20
C VAL A 119 2.44 1.15 0.92
N LEU A 120 2.20 0.12 0.11
CA LEU A 120 0.87 -0.46 -0.05
C LEU A 120 0.61 -1.43 1.10
N THR A 121 -0.62 -1.43 1.59
CA THR A 121 -1.06 -2.41 2.58
C THR A 121 -2.57 -2.63 2.48
N GLY A 122 -3.06 -3.64 3.17
CA GLY A 122 -4.46 -4.04 3.18
C GLY A 122 -4.76 -4.93 4.37
N ALA A 123 -5.91 -5.59 4.35
CA ALA A 123 -6.33 -6.49 5.42
C ALA A 123 -7.21 -7.61 4.85
N GLN A 124 -7.22 -8.75 5.52
CA GLN A 124 -8.26 -9.77 5.32
C GLN A 124 -9.50 -9.49 6.19
N ILE A 125 -9.32 -8.79 7.31
CA ILE A 125 -10.38 -8.43 8.25
C ILE A 125 -10.43 -6.90 8.40
N PRO A 126 -11.59 -6.24 8.24
CA PRO A 126 -11.72 -4.77 8.34
C PRO A 126 -11.10 -4.17 9.62
N VAL A 127 -10.54 -2.97 9.52
CA VAL A 127 -9.65 -2.40 10.57
C VAL A 127 -10.27 -2.27 11.98
N ALA A 128 -11.58 -2.00 12.08
CA ALA A 128 -12.24 -1.76 13.36
C ALA A 128 -12.73 -3.06 14.04
N GLU A 129 -12.62 -4.20 13.35
CA GLU A 129 -12.97 -5.50 13.91
C GLU A 129 -11.94 -5.93 14.97
N VAL A 130 -12.43 -6.62 16.02
CA VAL A 130 -11.63 -6.94 17.21
C VAL A 130 -10.36 -7.73 16.88
N ARG A 131 -10.47 -8.69 15.94
CA ARG A 131 -9.38 -9.59 15.52
C ARG A 131 -8.73 -9.17 14.19
N SER A 132 -8.84 -7.89 13.83
CA SER A 132 -8.34 -7.38 12.56
C SER A 132 -6.81 -7.44 12.45
N ASP A 133 -6.33 -7.96 11.32
CA ASP A 133 -4.95 -7.79 10.84
C ASP A 133 -4.71 -6.39 10.25
N GLY A 134 -5.76 -5.71 9.79
CA GLY A 134 -5.69 -4.39 9.19
C GLY A 134 -5.14 -3.31 10.12
N ARG A 135 -5.41 -3.40 11.44
CA ARG A 135 -4.83 -2.47 12.42
C ARG A 135 -3.31 -2.58 12.45
N GLU A 136 -2.78 -3.79 12.60
CA GLU A 136 -1.33 -4.02 12.69
C GLU A 136 -0.64 -3.72 11.36
N ASN A 137 -1.26 -4.09 10.25
CA ASN A 137 -0.78 -3.78 8.91
C ASN A 137 -0.69 -2.26 8.67
N LEU A 138 -1.72 -1.49 9.04
CA LEU A 138 -1.71 -0.03 8.90
C LEU A 138 -0.66 0.63 9.80
N ILE A 139 -0.56 0.22 11.07
CA ILE A 139 0.46 0.75 12.00
C ILE A 139 1.86 0.50 11.44
N GLY A 140 2.16 -0.72 11.02
CA GLY A 140 3.47 -1.06 10.48
C GLY A 140 3.79 -0.31 9.19
N ALA A 141 2.82 -0.17 8.28
CA ALA A 141 2.99 0.62 7.06
C ALA A 141 3.30 2.10 7.35
N LEU A 142 2.57 2.72 8.29
CA LEU A 142 2.80 4.10 8.73
C LEU A 142 4.18 4.27 9.39
N ILE A 143 4.58 3.34 10.25
CA ILE A 143 5.91 3.35 10.87
C ILE A 143 6.99 3.28 9.79
N VAL A 144 6.84 2.38 8.82
CA VAL A 144 7.81 2.23 7.73
C VAL A 144 7.90 3.50 6.88
N ALA A 145 6.76 4.02 6.43
CA ALA A 145 6.70 5.19 5.56
C ALA A 145 7.25 6.46 6.22
N ALA A 146 7.13 6.60 7.54
CA ALA A 146 7.55 7.82 8.24
C ALA A 146 8.99 7.78 8.78
N ASN A 147 9.55 6.60 9.04
CA ASN A 147 10.81 6.48 9.79
C ASN A 147 11.99 5.93 8.99
N PHE A 148 11.75 5.28 7.85
CA PHE A 148 12.82 4.63 7.10
C PHE A 148 12.94 5.17 5.68
N ASP A 149 14.18 5.47 5.29
CA ASP A 149 14.51 5.91 3.93
C ASP A 149 14.58 4.70 2.98
N ILE A 150 13.41 4.29 2.51
CA ILE A 150 13.21 3.18 1.57
C ILE A 150 12.51 3.75 0.33
N PRO A 151 13.25 4.27 -0.66
CA PRO A 151 12.69 4.98 -1.82
C PRO A 151 12.10 4.02 -2.87
N GLU A 152 11.18 3.17 -2.44
CA GLU A 152 10.58 2.11 -3.25
C GLU A 152 9.07 2.02 -3.02
N VAL A 153 8.38 1.49 -4.04
CA VAL A 153 7.03 0.99 -3.88
C VAL A 153 7.10 -0.39 -3.22
N THR A 154 6.53 -0.52 -2.04
CA THR A 154 6.61 -1.70 -1.18
C THR A 154 5.23 -2.20 -0.77
N VAL A 155 5.16 -3.45 -0.31
CA VAL A 155 3.96 -4.04 0.28
C VAL A 155 4.28 -4.43 1.71
N TYR A 156 3.53 -3.88 2.67
CA TYR A 156 3.63 -4.27 4.06
C TYR A 156 2.48 -5.20 4.44
N PHE A 157 2.80 -6.41 4.89
CA PHE A 157 1.82 -7.39 5.33
C PHE A 157 2.44 -8.35 6.34
N ASN A 158 1.71 -8.65 7.42
CA ASN A 158 2.10 -9.67 8.40
C ASN A 158 3.57 -9.54 8.87
N ASN A 159 3.93 -8.33 9.33
CA ASN A 159 5.26 -7.98 9.83
C ASN A 159 6.42 -8.09 8.82
N LYS A 160 6.12 -8.21 7.52
CA LYS A 160 7.13 -8.20 6.45
C LYS A 160 6.93 -6.98 5.56
N LEU A 161 8.04 -6.35 5.17
CA LEU A 161 8.09 -5.36 4.11
C LEU A 161 8.66 -6.02 2.85
N LEU A 162 7.84 -6.15 1.81
CA LEU A 162 8.18 -6.77 0.54
C LEU A 162 8.41 -5.69 -0.53
N ARG A 163 9.32 -5.93 -1.48
CA ARG A 163 9.41 -5.08 -2.68
C ARG A 163 8.16 -5.29 -3.53
N GLY A 164 7.49 -4.20 -3.90
CA GLY A 164 6.16 -4.26 -4.54
C GLY A 164 6.14 -5.04 -5.86
N ASN A 165 7.16 -4.86 -6.70
CA ASN A 165 7.31 -5.59 -7.97
C ASN A 165 7.87 -7.02 -7.84
N ARG A 166 7.99 -7.55 -6.61
CA ARG A 166 8.46 -8.92 -6.33
C ARG A 166 7.48 -9.75 -5.53
N CYS A 167 6.46 -9.15 -4.93
CA CYS A 167 5.47 -9.86 -4.14
C CYS A 167 4.34 -10.44 -5.00
N THR A 168 3.69 -11.47 -4.48
CA THR A 168 2.44 -12.02 -5.00
C THR A 168 1.55 -12.43 -3.83
N LYS A 169 0.22 -12.46 -4.05
CA LYS A 169 -0.72 -13.09 -3.12
C LYS A 169 -0.53 -14.60 -3.21
N LEU A 170 -0.27 -15.25 -2.07
CA LEU A 170 -0.07 -16.70 -1.94
C LEU A 170 -1.23 -17.39 -1.21
N ASP A 171 -1.94 -16.65 -0.36
CA ASP A 171 -3.02 -17.19 0.47
C ASP A 171 -4.26 -16.26 0.44
N ASN A 172 -5.43 -16.86 0.36
CA ASN A 172 -6.73 -16.17 0.32
C ASN A 172 -7.44 -16.17 1.68
N SER A 173 -6.98 -16.94 2.66
CA SER A 173 -7.61 -17.05 3.98
C SER A 173 -6.64 -16.79 5.14
N GLY A 174 -5.36 -17.10 4.95
CA GLY A 174 -4.31 -16.80 5.93
C GLY A 174 -4.00 -15.31 6.04
N LEU A 175 -3.61 -14.87 7.25
CA LEU A 175 -3.13 -13.49 7.49
C LEU A 175 -1.76 -13.24 6.82
N ALA A 176 -0.98 -14.29 6.58
CA ALA A 176 0.24 -14.25 5.78
C ALA A 176 -0.07 -14.31 4.27
N ALA A 177 -0.93 -13.40 3.81
CA ALA A 177 -1.51 -13.45 2.46
C ALA A 177 -0.50 -13.21 1.33
N PHE A 178 0.58 -12.46 1.60
CA PHE A 178 1.58 -12.07 0.61
C PHE A 178 2.97 -12.59 0.97
N ASP A 179 3.73 -12.99 -0.06
CA ASP A 179 5.16 -13.24 0.06
C ASP A 179 5.88 -12.91 -1.25
N SER A 180 7.20 -13.00 -1.24
CA SER A 180 8.09 -12.73 -2.38
C SER A 180 8.92 -13.97 -2.70
N PRO A 181 8.47 -14.84 -3.63
CA PRO A 181 9.06 -16.17 -3.84
C PRO A 181 10.53 -16.15 -4.26
N ASN A 182 10.96 -15.10 -4.95
CA ASN A 182 12.28 -15.01 -5.57
C ASN A 182 13.15 -13.88 -5.00
N MET A 183 12.73 -13.25 -3.89
CA MET A 183 13.49 -12.21 -3.21
C MET A 183 13.13 -12.16 -1.74
N ASN A 184 14.13 -12.04 -0.86
CA ASN A 184 13.88 -11.86 0.57
C ASN A 184 13.13 -10.54 0.87
N PRO A 185 12.34 -10.48 1.96
CA PRO A 185 11.78 -9.22 2.45
C PRO A 185 12.86 -8.16 2.66
N LEU A 186 12.53 -6.90 2.36
CA LEU A 186 13.37 -5.73 2.59
C LEU A 186 13.50 -5.41 4.09
N ALA A 187 12.44 -5.69 4.85
CA ALA A 187 12.47 -5.58 6.30
C ALA A 187 11.55 -6.59 7.00
N SER A 188 11.83 -6.89 8.26
CA SER A 188 10.93 -7.58 9.18
C SER A 188 10.69 -6.74 10.44
N MET A 189 9.44 -6.70 10.89
CA MET A 189 9.01 -6.02 12.11
C MET A 189 8.79 -7.04 13.22
N ASP A 190 9.90 -7.56 13.74
CA ASP A 190 9.92 -8.46 14.89
C ASP A 190 10.03 -7.65 16.19
N ILE A 191 10.60 -8.23 17.26
CA ILE A 191 10.94 -7.49 18.49
C ILE A 191 11.80 -6.25 18.16
N SER A 192 12.73 -6.40 17.21
CA SER A 192 13.46 -5.30 16.59
C SER A 192 13.05 -5.17 15.13
N ILE A 193 13.07 -3.93 14.62
CA ILE A 193 12.88 -3.67 13.20
C ILE A 193 14.20 -3.94 12.48
N ASN A 194 14.21 -4.96 11.62
CA ASN A 194 15.40 -5.39 10.88
C ASN A 194 15.26 -5.01 9.42
N ILE A 195 16.09 -4.06 8.95
CA ILE A 195 16.06 -3.57 7.56
C ILE A 195 17.33 -4.02 6.83
N LYS A 196 17.15 -4.61 5.66
CA LYS A 196 18.23 -5.04 4.77
C LYS A 196 18.59 -3.91 3.79
N TYR A 197 19.28 -2.89 4.30
CA TYR A 197 19.64 -1.71 3.51
C TYR A 197 20.43 -2.04 2.24
N GLU A 198 21.21 -3.11 2.25
CA GLU A 198 21.96 -3.63 1.11
C GLU A 198 21.05 -4.16 -0.03
N SER A 199 19.80 -4.50 0.29
CA SER A 199 18.82 -4.96 -0.70
C SER A 199 17.97 -3.82 -1.28
N ILE A 200 18.03 -2.63 -0.68
CA ILE A 200 17.25 -1.46 -1.10
C ILE A 200 17.86 -0.85 -2.35
N PHE A 201 17.04 -0.67 -3.38
CA PHE A 201 17.46 -0.01 -4.61
C PHE A 201 17.60 1.49 -4.37
N ARG A 202 18.74 2.05 -4.80
CA ARG A 202 18.98 3.50 -4.78
C ARG A 202 19.46 3.90 -6.16
N SER A 203 18.76 4.86 -6.78
CA SER A 203 19.22 5.42 -8.04
C SER A 203 20.54 6.17 -7.82
N GLY A 204 21.55 5.88 -8.65
CA GLY A 204 22.80 6.64 -8.66
C GLY A 204 22.66 8.02 -9.31
N ASN A 205 21.53 8.29 -9.97
CA ASN A 205 21.28 9.55 -10.68
C ASN A 205 20.35 10.45 -9.87
N ILE A 206 20.79 11.66 -9.59
CA ILE A 206 19.93 12.69 -9.00
C ILE A 206 19.03 13.24 -10.09
N SER A 207 17.73 12.99 -9.95
CA SER A 207 16.71 13.44 -10.90
C SER A 207 15.39 13.66 -10.18
N HIS A 208 14.54 14.50 -10.77
CA HIS A 208 13.23 14.78 -10.19
C HIS A 208 12.30 13.58 -10.32
N PHE A 209 11.50 13.34 -9.28
CA PHE A 209 10.41 12.37 -9.28
C PHE A 209 9.45 12.64 -10.46
N ARG A 210 9.11 11.59 -11.21
CA ARG A 210 8.19 11.66 -12.34
C ARG A 210 7.19 10.52 -12.27
N VAL A 211 6.00 10.78 -12.82
CA VAL A 211 4.97 9.76 -13.00
C VAL A 211 4.80 9.51 -14.48
N GLN A 212 5.02 8.26 -14.89
CA GLN A 212 4.73 7.75 -16.23
C GLN A 212 3.26 7.32 -16.29
N ASP A 213 2.40 8.18 -16.84
CA ASP A 213 0.95 7.94 -16.90
C ASP A 213 0.46 7.45 -18.28
N ASN A 214 1.34 7.41 -19.28
CA ASN A 214 1.05 6.86 -20.60
C ASN A 214 1.28 5.33 -20.62
N LEU A 215 0.34 4.58 -20.05
CA LEU A 215 0.39 3.11 -19.98
C LEU A 215 -0.19 2.48 -21.26
N CYS A 216 0.48 1.45 -21.78
CA CYS A 216 -0.08 0.62 -22.84
C CYS A 216 -1.24 -0.22 -22.27
N ARG A 217 -2.46 0.03 -22.75
CA ARG A 217 -3.66 -0.71 -22.33
C ARG A 217 -3.86 -2.03 -23.07
N ASN A 218 -3.16 -2.22 -24.18
CA ASN A 218 -3.25 -3.42 -25.01
C ASN A 218 -2.23 -4.47 -24.54
N VAL A 219 -2.37 -4.90 -23.29
CA VAL A 219 -1.54 -5.93 -22.65
C VAL A 219 -2.44 -7.00 -22.06
N SER A 220 -2.02 -8.26 -22.16
CA SER A 220 -2.78 -9.41 -21.64
C SER A 220 -1.83 -10.48 -21.10
N ILE A 221 -2.35 -11.33 -20.21
CA ILE A 221 -1.64 -12.47 -19.64
C ILE A 221 -2.31 -13.75 -20.15
N LEU A 222 -1.57 -14.54 -20.92
CA LEU A 222 -2.01 -15.87 -21.36
C LEU A 222 -1.30 -16.94 -20.54
N ARG A 223 -2.06 -17.63 -19.68
CA ARG A 223 -1.54 -18.80 -18.96
C ARG A 223 -1.62 -20.03 -19.84
N ILE A 224 -0.48 -20.67 -20.10
CA ILE A 224 -0.42 -21.94 -20.81
C ILE A 224 -0.79 -23.08 -19.84
N PHE A 225 -1.59 -24.03 -20.32
CA PHE A 225 -1.98 -25.23 -19.58
C PHE A 225 -2.06 -26.43 -20.54
N PRO A 226 -1.96 -27.68 -20.04
CA PRO A 226 -2.05 -28.86 -20.89
C PRO A 226 -3.32 -28.87 -21.75
N SER A 227 -3.18 -29.16 -23.04
CA SER A 227 -4.28 -29.18 -24.04
C SER A 227 -4.84 -27.82 -24.47
N ILE A 228 -4.17 -26.70 -24.16
CA ILE A 228 -4.49 -25.44 -24.82
C ILE A 228 -4.28 -25.57 -26.34
N SER A 229 -5.29 -25.22 -27.14
CA SER A 229 -5.23 -25.38 -28.59
C SER A 229 -4.55 -24.18 -29.25
N ILE A 230 -3.99 -24.40 -30.45
CA ILE A 230 -3.37 -23.32 -31.25
C ILE A 230 -4.42 -22.27 -31.61
N GLU A 231 -5.66 -22.68 -31.85
CA GLU A 231 -6.78 -21.79 -32.13
C GLU A 231 -7.07 -20.88 -30.94
N CYS A 232 -7.11 -21.42 -29.71
CA CYS A 232 -7.31 -20.65 -28.48
C CYS A 232 -6.22 -19.57 -28.30
N VAL A 233 -4.96 -19.94 -28.54
CA VAL A 233 -3.84 -18.98 -28.52
C VAL A 233 -4.02 -17.92 -29.61
N SER A 234 -4.34 -18.33 -30.83
CA SER A 234 -4.51 -17.43 -31.97
C SER A 234 -5.64 -16.42 -31.73
N PHE A 235 -6.81 -16.86 -31.25
CA PHE A 235 -7.91 -15.97 -30.91
C PHE A 235 -7.57 -14.94 -29.83
N THR A 236 -6.61 -15.24 -28.94
CA THR A 236 -6.17 -14.29 -27.90
C THR A 236 -5.35 -13.14 -28.49
N PHE A 237 -4.62 -13.36 -29.58
CA PHE A 237 -3.68 -12.39 -30.17
C PHE A 237 -4.12 -11.81 -31.52
N LEU A 238 -5.22 -12.30 -32.11
CA LEU A 238 -5.79 -11.78 -33.34
C LEU A 238 -6.79 -10.66 -33.03
N TYR A 239 -6.27 -9.48 -32.72
CA TYR A 239 -6.96 -8.18 -32.81
C TYR A 239 -6.04 -7.14 -33.42
#